data_AF-A0A2U1ATR6-F1
#
_entry.id   AF-A0A2U1ATR6-F1
#
_cell.length_a   1.000
_cell.length_b   1.000
_cell.length_c   1.000
_cell.angle_alpha   90.00
_cell.angle_beta   90.00
_cell.angle_gamma   90.00
#
_symmetry.space_group_name_H-M   'P 1'
#
loop_
_entity.id
_entity.type
_entity.pdbx_description
1 polymer ?
#
loop_
_entity_poly.entity_id
_entity_poly.type
_entity_poly.pdbx_seq_one_letter_code
_entity_poly.pdbx_strand_id
1 'polypeptide(L)'
;MRNWKWLVTAALPLLWMLPAAGVPVWSGAAEEPVPPPKAAPGKPGNGAGGFYGVEVRAEKRVVFLVDVSGSMGAVTPEGGSRLDVMKRELRRAVGSAVASANRIGAPKEAGNFRVWAFSSGLQLFPDLEPCGFRDRSAVERLNRFVGALGAGGSTNMLMAWRKILELTKHGQLDTVYFLSDGDPSDCSAEELTRLLTRLPKDVTVHCFAIGLDSSLLREIAAAHNGNYVVRM
;
A
#
# COMPACT_ATOMS: atom_id res chain seq x y z
N MET A 1 75.55 -25.07 -5.38
CA MET A 1 76.09 -25.28 -4.02
C MET A 1 75.33 -24.33 -3.09
N ARG A 2 74.79 -24.67 -1.90
CA ARG A 2 75.35 -25.38 -0.71
C ARG A 2 76.43 -24.48 -0.04
N ASN A 3 76.44 -24.07 1.25
CA ASN A 3 75.64 -24.28 2.49
C ASN A 3 76.04 -23.19 3.55
N TRP A 4 75.50 -22.98 4.79
CA TRP A 4 74.24 -23.32 5.52
C TRP A 4 74.23 -22.71 6.95
N LYS A 5 73.21 -21.89 7.29
CA LYS A 5 72.64 -21.57 8.63
C LYS A 5 73.49 -20.96 9.79
N TRP A 6 72.71 -20.44 10.77
CA TRP A 6 72.95 -20.22 12.22
C TRP A 6 73.49 -18.83 12.68
N LEU A 7 73.28 -18.38 13.93
CA LEU A 7 72.05 -18.16 14.75
C LEU A 7 72.44 -17.64 16.16
N VAL A 8 71.59 -16.77 16.75
CA VAL A 8 71.48 -16.40 18.20
C VAL A 8 72.72 -15.82 18.93
N THR A 9 72.60 -14.56 19.37
CA THR A 9 72.64 -14.10 20.79
C THR A 9 72.38 -12.57 20.79
N ALA A 10 71.40 -11.97 21.47
CA ALA A 10 70.84 -12.06 22.83
C ALA A 10 71.43 -11.01 23.79
N ALA A 11 70.63 -9.99 24.12
CA ALA A 11 70.87 -9.05 25.21
C ALA A 11 69.53 -8.53 25.76
N LEU A 12 69.37 -8.57 27.10
CA LEU A 12 68.27 -7.96 27.86
C LEU A 12 68.89 -6.82 28.70
N PRO A 13 68.14 -5.77 29.07
CA PRO A 13 67.23 -5.82 30.22
C PRO A 13 65.93 -4.98 29.98
N LEU A 14 65.04 -4.67 30.93
CA LEU A 14 65.02 -4.85 32.39
C LEU A 14 63.60 -5.21 32.89
N LEU A 15 63.57 -5.87 34.05
CA LEU A 15 62.41 -6.24 34.87
C LEU A 15 61.49 -5.05 35.23
N TRP A 16 60.17 -5.29 35.28
CA TRP A 16 59.27 -4.95 36.41
C TRP A 16 58.03 -5.88 36.37
N MET A 17 57.49 -6.20 37.55
CA MET A 17 56.32 -7.07 37.76
C MET A 17 55.22 -6.33 38.54
N LEU A 18 54.05 -6.99 38.66
CA LEU A 18 52.85 -6.65 39.44
C LEU A 18 51.77 -5.83 38.69
N PRO A 19 50.49 -6.06 39.00
CA PRO A 19 49.85 -7.33 39.36
C PRO A 19 48.62 -7.62 38.47
N ALA A 20 48.02 -8.81 38.61
CA ALA A 20 46.79 -9.15 37.90
C ALA A 20 45.59 -8.36 38.47
N ALA A 21 45.07 -7.41 37.68
CA ALA A 21 43.75 -6.80 37.87
C ALA A 21 42.79 -7.35 36.83
N GLY A 22 41.56 -7.68 37.23
CA GLY A 22 40.60 -8.35 36.35
C GLY A 22 40.14 -7.47 35.19
N VAL A 23 40.15 -8.02 33.97
CA VAL A 23 39.52 -7.36 32.82
C VAL A 23 38.00 -7.39 33.01
N PRO A 24 37.30 -6.25 33.04
CA PRO A 24 35.84 -6.25 33.06
C PRO A 24 35.33 -6.81 31.72
N VAL A 25 34.56 -7.90 31.78
CA VAL A 25 33.83 -8.40 30.61
C VAL A 25 32.76 -7.37 30.28
N TRP A 26 33.05 -6.49 29.31
CA TRP A 26 32.08 -5.54 28.79
C TRP A 26 31.00 -6.33 28.04
N SER A 27 29.88 -6.56 28.72
CA SER A 27 28.68 -7.11 28.10
C SER A 27 28.12 -6.09 27.12
N GLY A 28 28.58 -6.14 25.87
CA GLY A 28 28.02 -5.38 24.78
C GLY A 28 26.62 -5.91 24.50
N ALA A 29 25.62 -5.29 25.13
CA ALA A 29 24.23 -5.49 24.76
C ALA A 29 24.11 -5.22 23.26
N ALA A 30 23.63 -6.22 22.50
CA ALA A 30 23.42 -6.05 21.08
C ALA A 30 22.37 -4.95 20.89
N GLU A 31 22.79 -3.85 20.26
CA GLU A 31 21.89 -2.75 19.93
C GLU A 31 20.89 -3.27 18.88
N GLU A 32 19.64 -3.49 19.30
CA GLU A 32 18.60 -4.00 18.38
C GLU A 32 18.47 -3.02 17.20
N PRO A 33 18.42 -3.51 15.95
CA PRO A 33 18.41 -2.65 14.77
C PRO A 33 17.15 -1.78 14.79
N VAL A 34 17.34 -0.49 15.08
CA VAL A 34 16.26 0.48 15.22
C VAL A 34 15.33 0.39 14.01
N PRO A 35 14.02 0.10 14.20
CA PRO A 35 13.12 -0.10 13.08
C PRO A 35 13.03 1.19 12.25
N PRO A 36 12.92 1.08 10.90
CA PRO A 36 12.90 2.25 10.03
C PRO A 36 11.79 3.22 10.46
N PRO A 37 12.03 4.55 10.37
CA PRO A 37 11.12 5.55 10.90
C PRO A 37 9.72 5.37 10.30
N LYS A 38 8.73 5.21 11.17
CA LYS A 38 7.33 5.00 10.79
C LYS A 38 6.91 6.07 9.77
N ALA A 39 6.46 5.64 8.60
CA ALA A 39 6.04 6.53 7.53
C ALA A 39 5.02 7.54 8.06
N ALA A 40 5.35 8.83 7.98
CA ALA A 40 4.46 9.88 8.43
C ALA A 40 3.15 9.83 7.60
N PRO A 41 1.97 10.01 8.22
CA PRO A 41 0.70 10.00 7.48
C PRO A 41 0.74 11.06 6.39
N GLY A 42 0.28 10.69 5.18
CA GLY A 42 0.37 11.55 4.01
C GLY A 42 -0.39 12.86 4.25
N LYS A 43 0.32 13.99 4.21
CA LYS A 43 -0.28 15.31 4.44
C LYS A 43 -1.40 15.52 3.41
N PRO A 44 -2.67 15.74 3.83
CA PRO A 44 -3.81 15.72 2.91
C PRO A 44 -3.63 16.80 1.83
N GLY A 45 -3.60 16.36 0.57
CA GLY A 45 -3.30 17.20 -0.58
C GLY A 45 -4.39 18.23 -0.83
N ASN A 46 -4.03 19.52 -0.80
CA ASN A 46 -5.00 20.60 -0.94
C ASN A 46 -5.44 20.77 -2.40
N GLY A 47 -6.49 20.04 -2.80
CA GLY A 47 -7.22 20.25 -4.06
C GLY A 47 -6.63 19.63 -5.34
N ALA A 48 -5.32 19.30 -5.36
CA ALA A 48 -4.68 18.60 -6.48
C ALA A 48 -5.37 17.24 -6.76
N GLY A 49 -5.57 16.93 -8.04
CA GLY A 49 -6.48 15.87 -8.46
C GLY A 49 -5.93 14.45 -8.24
N GLY A 50 -6.69 13.63 -7.54
CA GLY A 50 -6.34 12.25 -7.18
C GLY A 50 -7.44 11.62 -6.34
N PHE A 51 -7.19 10.44 -5.77
CA PHE A 51 -8.08 9.77 -4.82
C PHE A 51 -7.65 10.17 -3.40
N TYR A 52 -8.50 10.91 -2.68
CA TYR A 52 -8.18 11.50 -1.36
C TYR A 52 -6.83 12.24 -1.33
N GLY A 53 -6.48 12.92 -2.43
CA GLY A 53 -5.24 13.68 -2.59
C GLY A 53 -4.01 12.89 -3.04
N VAL A 54 -4.10 11.56 -3.21
CA VAL A 54 -3.05 10.74 -3.83
C VAL A 54 -3.30 10.65 -5.34
N GLU A 55 -2.32 11.05 -6.16
CA GLU A 55 -2.46 11.07 -7.62
C GLU A 55 -2.84 9.70 -8.20
N VAL A 56 -3.71 9.71 -9.21
CA VAL A 56 -4.00 8.54 -10.06
C VAL A 56 -3.24 8.68 -11.37
N ARG A 57 -2.14 7.93 -11.49
CA ARG A 57 -1.24 7.97 -12.64
C ARG A 57 -1.91 7.35 -13.87
N ALA A 58 -2.02 8.14 -14.93
CA ALA A 58 -2.76 7.79 -16.15
C ALA A 58 -2.04 6.78 -17.05
N GLU A 59 -0.74 6.57 -16.81
CA GLU A 59 0.17 5.63 -17.45
C GLU A 59 0.38 4.35 -16.60
N LYS A 60 -0.52 4.11 -15.63
CA LYS A 60 -0.52 2.91 -14.78
C LYS A 60 -1.83 2.13 -14.90
N ARG A 61 -1.76 0.85 -14.56
CA ARG A 61 -2.88 -0.10 -14.54
C ARG A 61 -3.33 -0.25 -13.10
N VAL A 62 -4.49 0.32 -12.78
CA VAL A 62 -4.90 0.56 -11.39
C VAL A 62 -6.18 -0.18 -11.02
N VAL A 63 -6.28 -0.59 -9.75
CA VAL A 63 -7.54 -1.07 -9.16
C VAL A 63 -7.90 -0.17 -7.99
N PHE A 64 -9.09 0.44 -8.03
CA PHE A 64 -9.71 0.99 -6.84
C PHE A 64 -10.46 -0.15 -6.15
N LEU A 65 -9.96 -0.60 -5.01
CA LEU A 65 -10.59 -1.62 -4.19
C LEU A 65 -11.32 -0.92 -3.04
N VAL A 66 -12.64 -0.80 -3.15
CA VAL A 66 -13.44 0.06 -2.27
C VAL A 66 -14.44 -0.73 -1.44
N ASP A 67 -14.46 -0.46 -0.14
CA ASP A 67 -15.42 -1.01 0.79
C ASP A 67 -16.84 -0.45 0.51
N VAL A 68 -17.83 -1.34 0.55
CA VAL A 68 -19.26 -1.02 0.49
C VAL A 68 -20.06 -1.81 1.54
N SER A 69 -19.42 -2.19 2.65
CA SER A 69 -20.04 -2.80 3.83
C SER A 69 -21.09 -1.89 4.50
N GLY A 70 -21.79 -2.41 5.51
CA GLY A 70 -22.83 -1.67 6.21
C GLY A 70 -22.36 -0.38 6.91
N SER A 71 -21.13 -0.33 7.41
CA SER A 71 -20.55 0.85 8.08
C SER A 71 -20.38 2.03 7.13
N MET A 72 -20.14 1.77 5.83
CA MET A 72 -20.05 2.81 4.80
C MET A 72 -21.38 3.57 4.59
N GLY A 73 -22.50 3.08 5.13
CA GLY A 73 -23.76 3.82 5.18
C GLY A 73 -23.81 4.94 6.24
N ALA A 74 -22.86 5.00 7.18
CA ALA A 74 -22.82 5.99 8.24
C ALA A 74 -22.69 7.43 7.69
N VAL A 75 -23.39 8.38 8.32
CA VAL A 75 -23.39 9.81 7.96
C VAL A 75 -22.06 10.44 8.35
N THR A 76 -21.51 11.28 7.47
CA THR A 76 -20.27 12.05 7.71
C THR A 76 -20.57 13.46 8.26
N PRO A 77 -19.62 14.10 8.97
CA PRO A 77 -19.79 15.49 9.44
C PRO A 77 -20.04 16.50 8.32
N GLU A 78 -19.64 16.18 7.08
CA GLU A 78 -19.78 17.04 5.89
C GLU A 78 -21.12 16.82 5.15
N GLY A 79 -21.95 15.89 5.62
CA GLY A 79 -23.24 15.53 5.02
C GLY A 79 -23.15 14.40 3.98
N GLY A 80 -24.21 13.58 3.93
CA GLY A 80 -24.23 12.33 3.16
C GLY A 80 -23.45 11.21 3.85
N SER A 81 -23.52 10.00 3.28
CA SER A 81 -22.85 8.82 3.83
C SER A 81 -21.36 8.75 3.48
N ARG A 82 -20.57 7.93 4.20
CA ARG A 82 -19.18 7.60 3.85
C ARG A 82 -19.10 7.05 2.41
N LEU A 83 -20.07 6.26 2.00
CA LEU A 83 -20.26 5.78 0.63
C LEU A 83 -20.43 6.94 -0.37
N ASP A 84 -21.23 7.97 -0.08
CA ASP A 84 -21.43 9.11 -0.99
C ASP A 84 -20.16 9.96 -1.14
N VAL A 85 -19.36 10.09 -0.08
CA VAL A 85 -18.02 10.70 -0.14
C VAL A 85 -17.10 9.86 -1.03
N MET A 86 -17.05 8.54 -0.83
CA MET A 86 -16.26 7.62 -1.66
C MET A 86 -16.66 7.67 -3.14
N LYS A 87 -17.97 7.61 -3.44
CA LYS A 87 -18.51 7.75 -4.81
C LYS A 87 -18.07 9.05 -5.47
N ARG A 88 -18.03 10.15 -4.72
CA ARG A 88 -17.62 11.49 -5.21
C ARG A 88 -16.13 11.54 -5.49
N GLU A 89 -15.28 11.14 -4.54
CA GLU A 89 -13.83 11.19 -4.72
C GLU A 89 -13.33 10.17 -5.75
N LEU A 90 -13.97 9.00 -5.88
CA LEU A 90 -13.64 8.02 -6.92
C LEU A 90 -13.89 8.57 -8.34
N ARG A 91 -15.05 9.21 -8.55
CA ARG A 91 -15.38 9.87 -9.84
C ARG A 91 -14.42 11.02 -10.13
N ARG A 92 -14.07 11.82 -9.12
CA ARG A 92 -13.08 12.91 -9.22
C ARG A 92 -11.69 12.38 -9.58
N ALA A 93 -11.25 11.29 -8.94
CA ALA A 93 -9.94 10.68 -9.15
C ALA A 93 -9.79 10.15 -10.58
N VAL A 94 -10.77 9.39 -11.07
CA VAL A 94 -10.76 8.92 -12.47
C VAL A 94 -10.91 10.08 -13.45
N GLY A 95 -11.74 11.08 -13.17
CA GLY A 95 -11.84 12.30 -13.99
C GLY A 95 -10.51 13.08 -14.08
N SER A 96 -9.75 13.14 -12.99
CA SER A 96 -8.39 13.71 -12.97
C SER A 96 -7.41 12.90 -13.82
N ALA A 97 -7.44 11.57 -13.70
CA ALA A 97 -6.60 10.68 -14.52
C ALA A 97 -6.93 10.79 -16.02
N VAL A 98 -8.21 10.87 -16.39
CA VAL A 98 -8.68 11.13 -17.77
C VAL A 98 -8.14 12.47 -18.29
N ALA A 99 -8.19 13.53 -17.47
CA ALA A 99 -7.63 14.84 -17.83
C ALA A 99 -6.10 14.79 -17.98
N SER A 100 -5.40 14.05 -17.12
CA SER A 100 -3.95 13.86 -17.19
C SER A 100 -3.54 13.06 -18.44
N ALA A 101 -4.21 11.93 -18.72
CA ALA A 101 -4.01 11.08 -19.90
C ALA A 101 -4.09 11.87 -21.21
N ASN A 102 -5.08 12.76 -21.31
CA ASN A 102 -5.26 13.62 -22.48
C ASN A 102 -4.21 14.74 -22.55
N ARG A 103 -3.79 15.31 -21.41
CA ARG A 103 -2.73 16.34 -21.36
C ARG A 103 -1.37 15.81 -21.80
N ILE A 104 -0.99 14.60 -21.35
CA ILE A 104 0.31 13.99 -21.67
C ILE A 104 0.30 13.22 -23.01
N GLY A 105 -0.82 13.23 -23.74
CA GLY A 105 -0.97 12.55 -25.03
C GLY A 105 -0.91 11.03 -24.98
N ALA A 106 -1.05 10.41 -23.80
CA ALA A 106 -0.78 8.99 -23.56
C ALA A 106 -1.50 8.06 -24.57
N PRO A 107 -0.83 7.01 -25.09
CA PRO A 107 -1.48 5.96 -25.87
C PRO A 107 -2.73 5.40 -25.16
N LYS A 108 -3.75 4.97 -25.91
CA LYS A 108 -4.98 4.40 -25.31
C LYS A 108 -4.71 3.20 -24.40
N GLU A 109 -3.67 2.42 -24.73
CA GLU A 109 -3.19 1.25 -23.98
C GLU A 109 -2.36 1.61 -22.73
N ALA A 110 -1.88 2.85 -22.59
CA ALA A 110 -0.79 3.18 -21.67
C ALA A 110 -1.15 3.06 -20.18
N GLY A 111 -2.44 3.14 -19.84
CA GLY A 111 -2.92 2.95 -18.48
C GLY A 111 -4.43 2.77 -18.46
N ASN A 112 -4.88 2.01 -17.48
CA ASN A 112 -6.26 1.54 -17.38
C ASN A 112 -6.70 1.42 -15.92
N PHE A 113 -8.01 1.34 -15.71
CA PHE A 113 -8.61 1.25 -14.39
C PHE A 113 -9.61 0.10 -14.29
N ARG A 114 -9.70 -0.43 -13.07
CA ARG A 114 -10.79 -1.26 -12.55
C ARG A 114 -11.27 -0.65 -11.23
N VAL A 115 -12.55 -0.78 -10.92
CA VAL A 115 -13.18 -0.43 -9.64
C VAL A 115 -13.90 -1.66 -9.14
N TRP A 116 -13.40 -2.22 -8.05
CA TRP A 116 -13.90 -3.43 -7.43
C TRP A 116 -14.46 -3.07 -6.06
N ALA A 117 -15.78 -3.18 -5.90
CA ALA A 117 -16.46 -2.86 -4.65
C ALA A 117 -16.71 -4.15 -3.85
N PHE A 118 -16.26 -4.20 -2.60
CA PHE A 118 -16.36 -5.40 -1.76
C PHE A 118 -17.21 -5.15 -0.51
N SER A 119 -17.99 -6.17 -0.13
CA SER A 119 -18.58 -6.26 1.20
C SER A 119 -18.62 -7.73 1.63
N SER A 120 -19.79 -8.37 1.73
CA SER A 120 -19.87 -9.85 1.84
C SER A 120 -19.53 -10.56 0.52
N GLY A 121 -19.75 -9.87 -0.60
CA GLY A 121 -19.40 -10.33 -1.96
C GLY A 121 -18.55 -9.29 -2.70
N LEU A 122 -18.29 -9.52 -3.99
CA LEU A 122 -17.43 -8.67 -4.81
C LEU A 122 -18.15 -8.24 -6.09
N GLN A 123 -18.28 -6.92 -6.29
CA GLN A 123 -18.85 -6.30 -7.48
C GLN A 123 -17.71 -5.77 -8.35
N LEU A 124 -17.55 -6.35 -9.54
CA LEU A 124 -16.43 -6.06 -10.45
C LEU A 124 -16.86 -5.08 -11.53
N PHE A 125 -16.11 -3.98 -11.70
CA PHE A 125 -16.20 -3.12 -12.87
C PHE A 125 -14.82 -2.77 -13.45
N PRO A 126 -14.59 -2.97 -14.76
CA PRO A 126 -15.18 -4.04 -15.55
C PRO A 126 -14.92 -5.41 -14.91
N ASP A 127 -15.73 -6.38 -15.31
CA ASP A 127 -15.64 -7.81 -14.95
C ASP A 127 -14.54 -8.55 -15.73
N LEU A 128 -14.31 -8.14 -16.99
CA LEU A 128 -13.33 -8.71 -17.91
C LEU A 128 -12.14 -7.76 -18.15
N GLU A 129 -12.06 -7.19 -19.35
CA GLU A 129 -10.96 -6.35 -19.81
C GLU A 129 -10.99 -4.95 -19.20
N PRO A 130 -9.83 -4.39 -18.78
CA PRO A 130 -9.76 -3.16 -18.03
C PRO A 130 -10.10 -1.93 -18.87
N CYS A 131 -10.62 -0.89 -18.22
CA CYS A 131 -11.05 0.32 -18.92
C CYS A 131 -9.89 1.31 -19.08
N GLY A 132 -9.46 1.61 -20.32
CA GLY A 132 -8.44 2.62 -20.58
C GLY A 132 -8.92 4.04 -20.19
N PHE A 133 -8.05 4.87 -19.61
CA PHE A 133 -8.40 6.24 -19.17
C PHE A 133 -8.84 7.19 -20.30
N ARG A 134 -8.70 6.78 -21.57
CA ARG A 134 -9.14 7.55 -22.75
C ARG A 134 -10.39 6.97 -23.43
N ASP A 135 -11.00 5.90 -22.91
CA ASP A 135 -12.35 5.46 -23.32
C ASP A 135 -13.42 6.27 -22.57
N ARG A 136 -14.05 7.23 -23.27
CA ARG A 136 -15.17 8.00 -22.75
C ARG A 136 -16.37 7.10 -22.36
N SER A 137 -16.64 6.06 -23.15
CA SER A 137 -17.75 5.13 -22.86
C SER A 137 -17.47 4.35 -21.57
N ALA A 138 -16.23 3.95 -21.31
CA ALA A 138 -15.84 3.36 -20.03
C ALA A 138 -16.10 4.27 -18.84
N VAL A 139 -15.76 5.56 -18.94
CA VAL A 139 -16.02 6.52 -17.87
C VAL A 139 -17.53 6.73 -17.66
N GLU A 140 -18.33 6.73 -18.72
CA GLU A 140 -19.81 6.79 -18.65
C GLU A 140 -20.46 5.48 -18.13
N ARG A 141 -19.83 4.32 -18.36
CA ARG A 141 -20.20 3.04 -17.73
C ARG A 141 -19.82 3.03 -16.23
N LEU A 142 -18.61 3.49 -15.89
CA LEU A 142 -18.12 3.62 -14.51
C LEU A 142 -19.04 4.52 -13.68
N ASN A 143 -19.39 5.71 -14.21
CA ASN A 143 -20.22 6.67 -13.48
C ASN A 143 -21.58 6.10 -13.09
N ARG A 144 -22.13 5.18 -13.91
CA ARG A 144 -23.34 4.41 -13.60
C ARG A 144 -23.10 3.33 -12.56
N PHE A 145 -22.06 2.50 -12.71
CA PHE A 145 -21.67 1.48 -11.73
C PHE A 145 -21.47 2.08 -10.33
N VAL A 146 -20.60 3.10 -10.22
CA VAL A 146 -20.33 3.82 -8.96
C VAL A 146 -21.58 4.50 -8.40
N GLY A 147 -22.53 4.90 -9.26
CA GLY A 147 -23.83 5.42 -8.81
C GLY A 147 -24.67 4.36 -8.11
N ALA A 148 -24.74 3.16 -8.70
CA ALA A 148 -25.58 2.05 -8.26
C ALA A 148 -25.07 1.29 -7.02
N LEU A 149 -23.79 1.48 -6.62
CA LEU A 149 -23.26 0.89 -5.38
C LEU A 149 -24.13 1.27 -4.17
N GLY A 150 -24.49 0.30 -3.34
CA GLY A 150 -25.16 0.49 -2.04
C GLY A 150 -24.28 -0.01 -0.91
N ALA A 151 -24.43 0.59 0.28
CA ALA A 151 -23.76 0.12 1.49
C ALA A 151 -24.55 -1.06 2.09
N GLY A 152 -23.88 -2.16 2.41
CA GLY A 152 -24.52 -3.32 3.03
C GLY A 152 -23.66 -4.58 3.00
N GLY A 153 -23.85 -5.43 4.01
CA GLY A 153 -23.05 -6.64 4.23
C GLY A 153 -21.84 -6.40 5.13
N SER A 154 -21.01 -7.43 5.23
CA SER A 154 -19.77 -7.51 6.00
C SER A 154 -18.57 -6.93 5.24
N THR A 155 -17.34 -7.09 5.76
CA THR A 155 -16.11 -6.48 5.24
C THR A 155 -15.10 -7.58 4.85
N ASN A 156 -15.42 -8.34 3.81
CA ASN A 156 -14.66 -9.56 3.43
C ASN A 156 -13.41 -9.22 2.60
N MET A 157 -12.36 -8.75 3.30
CA MET A 157 -11.10 -8.31 2.67
C MET A 157 -10.30 -9.48 2.08
N LEU A 158 -10.25 -10.65 2.72
CA LEU A 158 -9.45 -11.79 2.26
C LEU A 158 -9.92 -12.27 0.89
N MET A 159 -11.24 -12.39 0.73
CA MET A 159 -11.89 -12.74 -0.53
C MET A 159 -11.53 -11.73 -1.64
N ALA A 160 -11.59 -10.43 -1.36
CA ALA A 160 -11.26 -9.39 -2.33
C ALA A 160 -9.76 -9.36 -2.69
N TRP A 161 -8.87 -9.47 -1.70
CA TRP A 161 -7.41 -9.49 -1.91
C TRP A 161 -6.92 -10.78 -2.59
N ARG A 162 -7.61 -11.92 -2.41
CA ARG A 162 -7.38 -13.11 -3.23
C ARG A 162 -7.64 -12.83 -4.72
N LYS A 163 -8.67 -12.05 -5.06
CA LYS A 163 -8.96 -11.64 -6.44
C LYS A 163 -7.91 -10.67 -6.99
N ILE A 164 -7.38 -9.75 -6.17
CA ILE A 164 -6.24 -8.89 -6.57
C ILE A 164 -5.02 -9.74 -6.94
N LEU A 165 -4.71 -10.77 -6.15
CA LEU A 165 -3.63 -11.73 -6.42
C LEU A 165 -3.87 -12.62 -7.65
N GLU A 166 -5.02 -12.54 -8.33
CA GLU A 166 -5.21 -13.15 -9.65
C GLU A 166 -4.77 -12.19 -10.77
N LEU A 167 -5.05 -10.89 -10.67
CA LEU A 167 -4.60 -9.90 -11.66
C LEU A 167 -3.07 -9.82 -11.74
N THR A 168 -2.38 -9.91 -10.60
CA THR A 168 -0.92 -9.81 -10.54
C THR A 168 -0.21 -10.97 -11.26
N LYS A 169 -0.81 -12.16 -11.34
CA LYS A 169 -0.24 -13.32 -12.07
C LYS A 169 -0.10 -13.06 -13.57
N HIS A 170 -0.97 -12.22 -14.13
CA HIS A 170 -0.94 -11.80 -15.53
C HIS A 170 -0.16 -10.49 -15.72
N GLY A 171 0.50 -10.00 -14.66
CA GLY A 171 1.24 -8.74 -14.68
C GLY A 171 0.36 -7.51 -15.01
N GLN A 172 -0.95 -7.57 -14.82
CA GLN A 172 -1.92 -6.55 -15.28
C GLN A 172 -2.16 -5.39 -14.29
N LEU A 173 -1.36 -5.28 -13.24
CA LEU A 173 -1.63 -4.38 -12.11
C LEU A 173 -0.33 -3.72 -11.64
N ASP A 174 -0.33 -2.38 -11.53
CA ASP A 174 0.77 -1.59 -10.97
C ASP A 174 0.44 -0.96 -9.62
N THR A 175 -0.84 -0.64 -9.38
CA THR A 175 -1.24 0.12 -8.17
C THR A 175 -2.65 -0.20 -7.71
N VAL A 176 -2.80 -0.45 -6.41
CA VAL A 176 -4.10 -0.58 -5.73
C VAL A 176 -4.37 0.67 -4.90
N TYR A 177 -5.59 1.21 -5.01
CA TYR A 177 -6.14 2.23 -4.14
C TYR A 177 -7.18 1.56 -3.25
N PHE A 178 -6.76 1.12 -2.06
CA PHE A 178 -7.55 0.32 -1.13
C PHE A 178 -8.24 1.19 -0.08
N LEU A 179 -9.57 1.13 0.00
CA LEU A 179 -10.37 1.94 0.92
C LEU A 179 -11.23 1.04 1.80
N SER A 180 -11.24 1.30 3.11
CA SER A 180 -12.18 0.70 4.07
C SER A 180 -12.48 1.66 5.24
N ASP A 181 -13.58 1.42 5.94
CA ASP A 181 -13.95 2.14 7.16
C ASP A 181 -14.01 1.26 8.43
N GLY A 182 -13.47 0.04 8.33
CA GLY A 182 -13.34 -0.93 9.41
C GLY A 182 -12.28 -2.01 9.18
N ASP A 183 -12.28 -3.02 10.04
CA ASP A 183 -11.37 -4.18 10.00
C ASP A 183 -11.97 -5.38 9.24
N PRO A 184 -11.16 -6.36 8.78
CA PRO A 184 -11.66 -7.53 8.06
C PRO A 184 -12.62 -8.38 8.91
N SER A 185 -13.68 -8.89 8.26
CA SER A 185 -14.63 -9.83 8.87
C SER A 185 -14.50 -11.27 8.40
N ASP A 186 -13.61 -11.55 7.44
CA ASP A 186 -13.40 -12.89 6.84
C ASP A 186 -12.00 -13.48 7.11
N CYS A 187 -11.16 -12.79 7.89
CA CYS A 187 -9.81 -13.19 8.27
C CYS A 187 -9.28 -12.35 9.43
N SER A 188 -8.14 -12.75 10.02
CA SER A 188 -7.39 -11.89 10.94
C SER A 188 -6.51 -10.87 10.20
N ALA A 189 -6.08 -9.82 10.91
CA ALA A 189 -5.13 -8.82 10.41
C ALA A 189 -3.80 -9.47 9.96
N GLU A 190 -3.33 -10.49 10.68
CA GLU A 190 -2.13 -11.26 10.38
C GLU A 190 -2.33 -12.16 9.15
N GLU A 191 -3.50 -12.78 8.99
CA GLU A 191 -3.82 -13.57 7.80
C GLU A 191 -3.88 -12.72 6.53
N LEU A 192 -4.50 -11.53 6.61
CA LEU A 192 -4.55 -10.58 5.51
C LEU A 192 -3.14 -10.08 5.17
N THR A 193 -2.36 -9.66 6.17
CA THR A 193 -0.97 -9.21 5.98
C THR A 193 -0.11 -10.32 5.36
N ARG A 194 -0.23 -11.56 5.84
CA ARG A 194 0.44 -12.75 5.24
C ARG A 194 0.02 -12.95 3.79
N LEU A 195 -1.26 -12.78 3.44
CA LEU A 195 -1.73 -12.87 2.06
C LEU A 195 -1.07 -11.81 1.17
N LEU A 196 -0.99 -10.55 1.62
CA LEU A 196 -0.43 -9.44 0.84
C LEU A 196 1.09 -9.55 0.63
N THR A 197 1.84 -10.26 1.49
CA THR A 197 3.27 -10.54 1.24
C THR A 197 3.55 -11.21 -0.12
N ARG A 198 2.53 -11.84 -0.72
CA ARG A 198 2.56 -12.54 -2.01
C ARG A 198 2.34 -11.61 -3.22
N LEU A 199 2.05 -10.32 -3.02
CA LEU A 199 2.01 -9.34 -4.10
C LEU A 199 3.42 -9.14 -4.68
N PRO A 200 3.55 -8.92 -6.01
CA PRO A 200 4.81 -8.50 -6.61
C PRO A 200 5.35 -7.20 -5.97
N LYS A 201 6.67 -7.07 -5.88
CA LYS A 201 7.32 -5.95 -5.16
C LYS A 201 7.23 -4.60 -5.88
N ASP A 202 6.80 -4.61 -7.13
CA ASP A 202 6.50 -3.45 -7.98
C ASP A 202 5.04 -2.98 -7.90
N VAL A 203 4.14 -3.74 -7.23
CA VAL A 203 2.75 -3.32 -6.99
C VAL A 203 2.67 -2.40 -5.78
N THR A 204 2.35 -1.13 -6.03
CA THR A 204 2.08 -0.14 -4.98
C THR A 204 0.69 -0.35 -4.37
N VAL A 205 0.53 -0.21 -3.06
CA VAL A 205 -0.80 -0.20 -2.39
C VAL A 205 -0.97 1.06 -1.56
N HIS A 206 -1.77 2.01 -2.04
CA HIS A 206 -2.20 3.15 -1.23
C HIS A 206 -3.45 2.77 -0.43
N CYS A 207 -3.49 3.12 0.86
CA CYS A 207 -4.59 2.79 1.76
C CYS A 207 -5.29 4.04 2.31
N PHE A 208 -6.62 3.98 2.33
CA PHE A 208 -7.51 5.08 2.68
C PHE A 208 -8.49 4.62 3.76
N ALA A 209 -8.42 5.22 4.94
CA ALA A 209 -9.34 4.95 6.04
C ALA A 209 -10.37 6.07 6.18
N ILE A 210 -11.64 5.72 6.41
CA ILE A 210 -12.73 6.69 6.60
C ILE A 210 -13.33 6.58 8.01
N GLY A 211 -13.47 7.71 8.70
CA GLY A 211 -14.11 7.84 10.01
C GLY A 211 -13.39 7.16 11.19
N LEU A 212 -12.31 6.43 10.94
CA LEU A 212 -11.45 5.80 11.95
C LEU A 212 -10.01 5.67 11.44
N ASP A 213 -9.04 5.64 12.35
CA ASP A 213 -7.64 5.33 12.07
C ASP A 213 -7.39 3.80 12.19
N SER A 214 -6.59 3.22 11.29
CA SER A 214 -6.36 1.76 11.23
C SER A 214 -4.87 1.45 11.08
N SER A 215 -4.34 0.68 12.03
CA SER A 215 -2.97 0.16 12.00
C SER A 215 -2.75 -0.79 10.82
N LEU A 216 -3.69 -1.71 10.59
CA LEU A 216 -3.64 -2.67 9.48
C LEU A 216 -3.50 -1.98 8.12
N LEU A 217 -4.33 -0.98 7.84
CA LEU A 217 -4.26 -0.22 6.58
C LEU A 217 -2.94 0.58 6.45
N ARG A 218 -2.40 1.08 7.56
CA ARG A 218 -1.12 1.79 7.60
C ARG A 218 0.07 0.86 7.35
N GLU A 219 0.06 -0.33 7.94
CA GLU A 219 1.08 -1.36 7.78
C GLU A 219 1.09 -1.94 6.36
N ILE A 220 -0.08 -2.18 5.77
CA ILE A 220 -0.23 -2.58 4.37
C ILE A 220 0.38 -1.52 3.44
N ALA A 221 0.05 -0.23 3.62
CA ALA A 221 0.60 0.83 2.79
C ALA A 221 2.14 0.94 2.91
N ALA A 222 2.67 0.82 4.14
CA ALA A 222 4.12 0.86 4.38
C ALA A 222 4.85 -0.34 3.75
N ALA A 223 4.27 -1.54 3.80
CA ALA A 223 4.85 -2.76 3.24
C ALA A 223 4.87 -2.79 1.69
N HIS A 224 4.05 -1.95 1.04
CA HIS A 224 3.85 -1.91 -0.41
C HIS A 224 4.08 -0.51 -1.01
N ASN A 225 5.08 0.22 -0.49
CA ASN A 225 5.58 1.50 -1.03
C ASN A 225 4.49 2.57 -1.26
N GLY A 226 3.41 2.50 -0.50
CA GLY A 226 2.21 3.31 -0.70
C GLY A 226 2.12 4.52 0.22
N ASN A 227 0.91 5.07 0.27
CA ASN A 227 0.53 6.20 1.13
C ASN A 227 -0.58 5.72 2.04
N TYR A 228 -0.55 6.13 3.31
CA TYR A 228 -1.68 5.98 4.22
C TYR A 228 -2.34 7.34 4.46
N VAL A 229 -3.65 7.42 4.27
CA VAL A 229 -4.46 8.63 4.42
C VAL A 229 -5.71 8.32 5.25
N VAL A 230 -6.02 9.18 6.21
CA VAL A 230 -7.24 9.11 7.03
C VAL A 230 -8.16 10.28 6.67
N ARG A 231 -9.46 10.00 6.51
CA ARG A 231 -10.51 11.01 6.35
C ARG A 231 -11.56 10.85 7.45
N MET A 232 -11.57 11.77 8.40
CA MET A 232 -12.67 11.92 9.37
C MET A 232 -13.94 12.46 8.68
#